data_AF-A0A1V9EYX7-F1
#
_entry.id   AF-A0A1V9EYX7-F1
#
_cell.length_a   1.000
_cell.length_b   1.000
_cell.length_c   1.000
_cell.angle_alpha   90.00
_cell.angle_beta   90.00
_cell.angle_gamma   90.00
#
_symmetry.space_group_name_H-M   'P 1'
#
loop_
_entity.id
_entity.type
_entity.pdbx_description
1 polymer ?
#
loop_
_entity_poly.entity_id
_entity_poly.type
_entity_poly.pdbx_seq_one_letter_code
_entity_poly.pdbx_strand_id
1 'polypeptide(L)'
;MKMDFHKAFKPDLRLLIGSLVTTTGTYVLTALHHAYGAWLYKTPWRLHILFHGLIILLITGAFLFLYEWLKKKVFLFLYLVTAGLFFGGLIGLYEGLYNHLLKNILYFGGLSPTSMRWFYPASLYELPNDWLFEITGALQAFIGALQLYYTVKLFRDINLASPPKSIISFNNRHQETDHAAE
;
A
#
# COMPACT_ATOMS: atom_id res chain seq x y z
N MET A 1 -15.84 -16.99 35.55
CA MET A 1 -14.83 -16.01 35.06
C MET A 1 -15.08 -15.79 33.57
N LYS A 2 -15.69 -14.67 33.15
CA LYS A 2 -15.84 -14.35 31.73
C LYS A 2 -14.48 -13.87 31.24
N MET A 3 -13.77 -14.66 30.43
CA MET A 3 -12.61 -14.16 29.70
C MET A 3 -13.09 -13.07 28.76
N ASP A 4 -12.65 -11.84 29.02
CA ASP A 4 -12.89 -10.69 28.16
C ASP A 4 -11.98 -10.83 26.91
N PHE A 5 -12.42 -11.65 25.96
CA PHE A 5 -11.77 -11.86 24.67
C PHE A 5 -11.87 -10.65 23.73
N HIS A 6 -12.30 -9.48 24.22
CA HIS A 6 -12.65 -8.31 23.40
C HIS A 6 -11.76 -7.10 23.60
N LYS A 7 -10.51 -7.27 24.03
CA LYS A 7 -9.48 -6.28 23.69
C LYS A 7 -9.20 -6.36 22.18
N ALA A 8 -10.10 -5.75 21.40
CA ALA A 8 -9.97 -5.57 19.98
C ALA A 8 -8.59 -4.95 19.70
N PHE A 9 -7.82 -5.61 18.83
CA PHE A 9 -6.57 -5.06 18.33
C PHE A 9 -6.83 -3.65 17.79
N LYS A 10 -6.02 -2.68 18.21
CA LYS A 10 -6.04 -1.29 17.74
C LYS A 10 -4.72 -1.01 17.04
N PRO A 11 -4.72 -0.73 15.73
CA PRO A 11 -3.49 -0.40 15.01
C PRO A 11 -3.00 0.97 15.46
N ASP A 12 -1.72 1.25 15.23
CA ASP A 12 -1.21 2.61 15.31
C ASP A 12 -1.98 3.52 14.34
N LEU A 13 -2.73 4.48 14.89
CA LEU A 13 -3.56 5.42 14.15
C LEU A 13 -2.75 6.26 13.14
N ARG A 14 -1.49 6.58 13.46
CA ARG A 14 -0.62 7.36 12.56
C ARG A 14 -0.27 6.54 11.32
N LEU A 15 0.02 5.25 11.48
CA LEU A 15 0.31 4.34 10.36
C LEU A 15 -0.94 4.12 9.50
N LEU A 16 -2.10 3.99 10.14
CA LEU A 16 -3.38 3.82 9.45
C LEU A 16 -3.74 5.06 8.62
N ILE A 17 -3.68 6.25 9.21
CA ILE A 17 -3.92 7.52 8.51
C ILE A 17 -2.89 7.71 7.40
N GLY A 18 -1.61 7.46 7.67
CA GLY A 18 -0.55 7.56 6.67
C GLY A 18 -0.79 6.65 5.47
N SER A 19 -1.18 5.39 5.70
CA SER A 19 -1.54 4.44 4.64
C SER A 19 -2.77 4.91 3.85
N LEU A 20 -3.83 5.40 4.51
CA LEU A 20 -5.02 5.89 3.84
C LEU A 20 -4.73 7.13 2.98
N VAL A 21 -4.02 8.12 3.54
CA VAL A 21 -3.66 9.36 2.84
C VAL A 21 -2.80 9.07 1.62
N THR A 22 -1.79 8.21 1.75
CA THR A 22 -0.92 7.85 0.62
C THR A 22 -1.63 6.99 -0.42
N THR A 23 -2.56 6.12 -0.02
CA THR A 23 -3.41 5.35 -0.95
C THR A 23 -4.32 6.28 -1.76
N THR A 24 -5.04 7.19 -1.11
CA THR A 24 -5.88 8.19 -1.77
C THR A 24 -5.05 9.14 -2.64
N GLY A 25 -3.90 9.60 -2.15
CA GLY A 25 -2.98 10.45 -2.91
C GLY A 25 -2.45 9.77 -4.16
N THR A 26 -2.13 8.48 -4.07
CA THR A 26 -1.72 7.65 -5.23
C THR A 26 -2.85 7.59 -6.27
N TYR A 27 -4.08 7.34 -5.84
CA TYR A 27 -5.25 7.35 -6.74
C TYR A 27 -5.43 8.72 -7.42
N VAL A 28 -5.47 9.80 -6.65
CA VAL A 28 -5.72 11.16 -7.18
C VAL A 28 -4.68 11.54 -8.20
N LEU A 29 -3.39 11.30 -7.91
CA LEU A 29 -2.31 11.58 -8.85
C LEU A 29 -2.45 10.73 -10.12
N THR A 30 -2.78 9.44 -9.99
CA THR A 30 -3.01 8.53 -11.13
C THR A 30 -4.17 9.01 -11.99
N ALA A 31 -5.30 9.38 -11.37
CA ALA A 31 -6.47 9.90 -12.07
C ALA A 31 -6.13 11.14 -12.90
N LEU A 32 -5.43 12.11 -12.28
CA LEU A 32 -4.99 13.33 -12.97
C LEU A 32 -4.00 13.03 -14.10
N HIS A 33 -3.03 12.16 -13.84
CA HIS A 33 -2.02 11.75 -14.82
C HIS A 33 -2.66 11.09 -16.06
N HIS A 34 -3.56 10.12 -15.87
CA HIS A 34 -4.23 9.44 -16.98
C HIS A 34 -5.26 10.33 -17.69
N ALA A 35 -5.95 11.22 -16.97
CA ALA A 35 -6.84 12.20 -17.60
C ALA A 35 -6.07 13.18 -18.48
N TYR A 36 -4.94 13.70 -17.98
CA TYR A 36 -4.04 14.55 -18.74
C TYR A 36 -3.47 13.83 -19.96
N GLY A 37 -2.96 12.60 -19.78
CA GLY A 37 -2.45 11.76 -20.88
C GLY A 37 -3.51 11.44 -21.94
N ALA A 38 -4.75 11.14 -21.52
CA ALA A 38 -5.85 10.89 -22.46
C ALA A 38 -6.12 12.11 -23.35
N TRP A 39 -6.12 13.32 -22.76
CA TRP A 39 -6.33 14.56 -23.49
C TRP A 39 -5.16 14.93 -24.40
N LEU A 40 -3.91 14.81 -23.89
CA LEU A 40 -2.69 15.16 -24.60
C LEU A 40 -2.46 14.24 -25.81
N TYR A 41 -2.52 12.93 -25.62
CA TYR A 41 -2.21 11.94 -26.66
C TYR A 41 -3.45 11.47 -27.44
N LYS A 42 -4.62 12.06 -27.22
CA LYS A 42 -5.90 11.66 -27.86
C LYS A 42 -6.21 10.17 -27.69
N THR A 43 -5.95 9.64 -26.49
CA THR A 43 -6.13 8.23 -26.13
C THR A 43 -7.21 8.08 -25.06
N PRO A 44 -8.52 8.21 -25.41
CA PRO A 44 -9.61 8.23 -24.43
C PRO A 44 -9.69 6.95 -23.58
N TRP A 45 -9.20 5.83 -24.09
CA TRP A 45 -9.14 4.55 -23.36
C TRP A 45 -8.33 4.65 -22.06
N ARG A 46 -7.38 5.59 -21.93
CA ARG A 46 -6.63 5.83 -20.67
C ARG A 46 -7.54 6.26 -19.52
N LEU A 47 -8.70 6.87 -19.82
CA LEU A 47 -9.68 7.26 -18.80
C LEU A 47 -10.26 6.06 -18.05
N HIS A 48 -10.20 4.85 -18.63
CA HIS A 48 -10.65 3.65 -17.93
C HIS A 48 -9.86 3.44 -16.63
N ILE A 49 -8.57 3.79 -16.58
CA ILE A 49 -7.74 3.66 -15.38
C ILE A 49 -8.29 4.48 -14.21
N LEU A 50 -8.85 5.66 -14.49
CA LEU A 50 -9.48 6.51 -13.48
C LEU A 50 -10.68 5.80 -12.83
N PHE A 51 -11.58 5.26 -13.64
CA PHE A 51 -12.79 4.58 -13.14
C PHE A 51 -12.45 3.28 -12.39
N HIS A 52 -11.55 2.45 -12.93
CA HIS A 52 -11.12 1.23 -12.25
C HIS A 52 -10.40 1.55 -10.93
N GLY A 53 -9.52 2.55 -10.95
CA GLY A 53 -8.84 3.04 -9.75
C GLY A 53 -9.82 3.53 -8.68
N LEU A 54 -10.88 4.24 -9.07
CA LEU A 54 -11.91 4.73 -8.14
C LEU A 54 -12.65 3.58 -7.48
N ILE A 55 -13.09 2.60 -8.27
CA ILE A 55 -13.79 1.41 -7.76
C ILE A 55 -12.90 0.67 -6.76
N ILE A 56 -11.63 0.48 -7.07
CA ILE A 56 -10.68 -0.22 -6.19
C ILE A 56 -10.38 0.61 -4.93
N LEU A 57 -10.32 1.94 -5.03
CA LEU A 57 -10.18 2.83 -3.88
C LEU A 57 -11.40 2.70 -2.95
N LEU A 58 -12.61 2.70 -3.50
CA LEU A 58 -13.85 2.53 -2.73
C LEU A 58 -13.92 1.16 -2.05
N ILE A 59 -13.55 0.08 -2.75
CA ILE A 59 -13.45 -1.27 -2.17
C ILE A 59 -12.43 -1.29 -1.02
N THR A 60 -11.26 -0.69 -1.23
CA THR A 60 -10.21 -0.58 -0.20
C THR A 60 -10.71 0.19 1.02
N GLY A 61 -11.37 1.34 0.81
CA GLY A 61 -12.02 2.11 1.87
C GLY A 61 -13.14 1.35 2.58
N ALA A 62 -13.92 0.55 1.86
CA ALA A 62 -14.96 -0.30 2.44
C ALA A 62 -14.39 -1.37 3.36
N PHE A 63 -13.24 -1.99 3.02
CA PHE A 63 -12.55 -2.90 3.93
C PHE A 63 -12.09 -2.19 5.21
N LEU A 64 -11.55 -0.97 5.10
CA LEU A 64 -11.18 -0.19 6.27
C LEU A 64 -12.40 0.16 7.14
N PHE A 65 -13.51 0.57 6.52
CA PHE A 65 -14.77 0.84 7.21
C PHE A 65 -15.31 -0.41 7.93
N LEU A 66 -15.33 -1.56 7.25
CA LEU A 66 -15.77 -2.84 7.83
C LEU A 66 -14.84 -3.28 8.97
N TYR A 67 -13.54 -3.02 8.87
CA TYR A 67 -12.63 -3.21 9.99
C TYR A 67 -13.02 -2.32 11.17
N GLU A 68 -13.26 -1.03 10.95
CA GLU A 68 -13.64 -0.11 12.02
C GLU A 68 -14.98 -0.48 12.68
N TRP A 69 -15.94 -0.98 11.90
CA TRP A 69 -17.24 -1.41 12.42
C TRP A 69 -17.19 -2.76 13.14
N LEU A 70 -16.61 -3.78 12.52
CA LEU A 70 -16.67 -5.17 13.00
C LEU A 70 -15.46 -5.57 13.84
N LYS A 71 -14.38 -4.77 13.83
CA LYS A 71 -13.09 -5.02 14.49
C LYS A 71 -12.45 -6.38 14.15
N LYS A 72 -12.77 -6.95 12.98
CA LYS A 72 -12.21 -8.23 12.50
C LYS A 72 -10.94 -8.00 11.68
N LYS A 73 -9.83 -8.64 12.09
CA LYS A 73 -8.50 -8.51 11.43
C LYS A 73 -8.52 -8.85 9.93
N VAL A 74 -9.43 -9.71 9.48
CA VAL A 74 -9.55 -10.06 8.04
C VAL A 74 -9.80 -8.83 7.17
N PHE A 75 -10.61 -7.87 7.62
CA PHE A 75 -10.90 -6.67 6.83
C PHE A 75 -9.69 -5.72 6.78
N LEU A 76 -8.94 -5.61 7.87
CA LEU A 76 -7.69 -4.84 7.88
C LEU A 76 -6.63 -5.50 6.98
N PHE A 77 -6.56 -6.83 6.97
CA PHE A 77 -5.68 -7.57 6.06
C PHE A 77 -6.08 -7.34 4.59
N LEU A 78 -7.38 -7.44 4.26
CA LEU A 78 -7.87 -7.15 2.91
C LEU A 78 -7.57 -5.72 2.48
N TYR A 79 -7.78 -4.74 3.35
CA TYR A 79 -7.35 -3.35 3.14
C TYR A 79 -5.85 -3.27 2.80
N LEU A 80 -4.99 -3.91 3.61
CA LEU A 80 -3.53 -3.87 3.39
C LEU A 80 -3.12 -4.53 2.08
N VAL A 81 -3.75 -5.67 1.72
CA VAL A 81 -3.48 -6.37 0.47
C VAL A 81 -3.89 -5.52 -0.72
N THR A 82 -5.10 -4.95 -0.73
CA THR A 82 -5.53 -4.13 -1.86
C THR A 82 -4.75 -2.82 -1.93
N ALA A 83 -4.52 -2.14 -0.80
CA ALA A 83 -3.73 -0.93 -0.73
C ALA A 83 -2.29 -1.18 -1.23
N GLY A 84 -1.61 -2.18 -0.67
CA GLY A 84 -0.23 -2.50 -0.98
C GLY A 84 -0.01 -3.05 -2.40
N LEU A 85 -0.83 -4.03 -2.84
CA LEU A 85 -0.65 -4.63 -4.16
C LEU A 85 -1.07 -3.68 -5.29
N PHE A 86 -2.23 -3.04 -5.17
CA PHE A 86 -2.76 -2.21 -6.25
C PHE A 86 -2.10 -0.83 -6.26
N PHE A 87 -2.18 -0.07 -5.17
CA PHE A 87 -1.67 1.30 -5.15
C PHE A 87 -0.15 1.35 -4.97
N GLY A 88 0.40 0.53 -4.08
CA GLY A 88 1.85 0.43 -3.90
C GLY A 88 2.55 -0.27 -5.06
N GLY A 89 2.10 -1.47 -5.40
CA GLY A 89 2.71 -2.33 -6.41
C GLY A 89 2.40 -1.89 -7.85
N LEU A 90 1.16 -2.04 -8.30
CA LEU A 90 0.81 -1.78 -9.70
C LEU A 90 0.94 -0.29 -10.07
N ILE A 91 0.42 0.61 -9.24
CA ILE A 91 0.53 2.04 -9.54
C ILE A 91 1.92 2.58 -9.16
N GLY A 92 2.37 2.38 -7.93
CA GLY A 92 3.65 2.93 -7.47
C GLY A 92 4.85 2.35 -8.21
N LEU A 93 5.04 1.03 -8.17
CA LEU A 93 6.22 0.38 -8.74
C LEU A 93 6.12 0.20 -10.25
N TYR A 94 4.99 -0.24 -10.78
CA TYR A 94 4.89 -0.52 -12.20
C TYR A 94 4.62 0.74 -13.03
N GLU A 95 3.53 1.48 -12.78
CA GLU A 95 3.28 2.73 -13.51
C GLU A 95 4.32 3.80 -13.17
N GLY A 96 4.46 4.17 -11.90
CA GLY A 96 5.35 5.27 -11.52
C GLY A 96 6.84 4.96 -11.73
N LEU A 97 7.34 3.88 -11.14
CA LEU A 97 8.77 3.57 -11.16
C LEU A 97 9.21 3.00 -12.51
N TYR A 98 8.57 1.96 -13.04
CA TYR A 98 9.00 1.32 -14.28
C TYR A 98 8.61 2.13 -15.53
N ASN A 99 7.35 2.56 -15.67
CA ASN A 99 6.87 3.23 -16.89
C ASN A 99 7.28 4.70 -17.01
N HIS A 100 7.64 5.36 -15.91
CA HIS A 100 8.04 6.77 -15.92
C HIS A 100 9.46 6.98 -15.43
N LEU A 101 9.76 6.70 -14.16
CA LEU A 101 11.06 7.07 -13.58
C LEU A 101 12.22 6.35 -14.26
N LEU A 102 12.18 5.02 -14.34
CA LEU A 102 13.22 4.22 -15.00
C LEU A 102 13.26 4.49 -16.51
N LYS A 103 12.09 4.60 -17.15
CA LYS A 103 11.99 4.97 -18.57
C LYS A 103 12.72 6.28 -18.86
N ASN A 104 12.51 7.31 -18.05
CA ASN A 104 13.17 8.60 -18.19
C ASN A 104 14.68 8.50 -18.00
N ILE A 105 15.13 7.76 -16.97
CA ILE A 105 16.56 7.53 -16.74
C ILE A 105 17.21 6.86 -17.96
N LEU A 106 16.59 5.83 -18.52
CA LEU A 106 17.11 5.11 -19.69
C LEU A 106 17.11 5.99 -20.95
N TYR A 107 16.03 6.72 -21.19
CA TYR A 107 15.89 7.60 -22.35
C TYR A 107 16.93 8.73 -22.32
N PHE A 108 16.99 9.50 -21.23
CA PHE A 108 17.94 10.61 -21.10
C PHE A 108 19.38 10.13 -20.83
N GLY A 109 19.55 8.89 -20.37
CA GLY A 109 20.85 8.21 -20.31
C GLY A 109 21.41 7.78 -21.66
N GLY A 110 20.68 8.01 -22.76
CA GLY A 110 21.16 7.76 -24.13
C GLY A 110 20.96 6.32 -24.62
N LEU A 111 20.03 5.57 -24.02
CA LEU A 111 19.70 4.23 -24.53
C LEU A 111 19.15 4.32 -25.96
N SER A 112 19.61 3.42 -26.85
CA SER A 112 19.25 3.49 -28.27
C SER A 112 17.72 3.43 -28.49
N PRO A 113 17.17 4.07 -29.53
CA PRO A 113 15.74 4.02 -29.82
C PRO A 113 15.20 2.60 -29.97
N THR A 114 15.97 1.70 -30.58
CA THR A 114 15.61 0.28 -30.73
C THR A 114 15.50 -0.41 -29.37
N SER A 115 16.47 -0.21 -28.48
CA SER A 115 16.44 -0.75 -27.12
C SER A 115 15.31 -0.14 -26.29
N MET A 116 15.08 1.17 -26.40
CA MET A 116 13.95 1.84 -25.74
C MET A 116 12.62 1.22 -26.17
N ARG A 117 12.42 0.94 -27.46
CA ARG A 117 11.19 0.31 -27.96
C ARG A 117 11.04 -1.16 -27.60
N TRP A 118 12.13 -1.85 -27.27
CA TRP A 118 12.07 -3.21 -26.74
C TRP A 118 11.50 -3.24 -25.31
N PHE A 119 11.93 -2.34 -24.44
CA PHE A 119 11.40 -2.21 -23.07
C PHE A 119 10.02 -1.51 -23.04
N TYR A 120 9.80 -0.54 -23.91
CA TYR A 120 8.62 0.34 -23.95
C TYR A 120 7.96 0.34 -25.35
N PRO A 121 7.33 -0.76 -25.75
CA PRO A 121 6.71 -0.90 -27.06
C PRO A 121 5.52 0.05 -27.28
N ALA A 122 5.44 0.62 -28.49
CA ALA A 122 4.24 1.32 -28.93
C ALA A 122 3.07 0.33 -29.15
N SER A 123 1.81 0.72 -29.03
CA SER A 123 1.27 2.05 -28.66
C SER A 123 0.96 2.20 -27.17
N LEU A 124 1.35 1.21 -26.35
CA LEU A 124 1.06 1.23 -24.91
C LEU A 124 1.88 2.30 -24.20
N TYR A 125 3.15 2.46 -24.62
CA TYR A 125 4.07 3.41 -24.02
C TYR A 125 4.42 4.57 -24.96
N GLU A 126 4.35 5.79 -24.42
CA GLU A 126 4.94 6.97 -25.02
C GLU A 126 6.38 7.14 -24.53
N LEU A 127 7.28 7.43 -25.46
CA LEU A 127 8.63 7.87 -25.10
C LEU A 127 8.55 9.32 -24.55
N PRO A 128 9.49 9.72 -23.68
CA PRO A 128 9.45 11.03 -23.04
C PRO A 128 9.39 12.16 -24.07
N ASN A 129 8.27 12.87 -24.13
CA ASN A 129 8.05 14.01 -25.02
C ASN A 129 7.25 15.16 -24.39
N ASP A 130 6.70 14.97 -23.19
CA ASP A 130 5.99 15.98 -22.41
C ASP A 130 6.41 15.93 -20.93
N TRP A 131 6.93 17.04 -20.41
CA TRP A 131 7.51 17.09 -19.08
C TRP A 131 6.46 16.93 -17.97
N LEU A 132 5.22 17.40 -18.16
CA LEU A 132 4.19 17.33 -17.14
C LEU A 132 3.66 15.89 -17.02
N PHE A 133 3.45 15.21 -18.15
CA PHE A 133 3.10 13.81 -18.19
C PHE A 133 4.18 12.96 -17.50
N GLU A 134 5.45 13.20 -17.81
CA GLU A 134 6.55 12.42 -17.24
C GLU A 134 6.81 12.70 -15.75
N ILE A 135 6.70 13.96 -15.31
CA ILE A 135 6.87 14.31 -13.88
C ILE A 135 5.72 13.74 -13.05
N THR A 136 4.47 13.90 -13.49
CA THR A 136 3.31 13.38 -12.75
C THR A 136 3.34 11.85 -12.70
N GLY A 137 3.77 11.20 -13.78
CA GLY A 137 4.00 9.76 -13.82
C GLY A 137 5.07 9.32 -12.84
N ALA A 138 6.26 9.95 -12.88
CA ALA A 138 7.35 9.62 -11.96
C ALA A 138 6.99 9.89 -10.49
N LEU A 139 6.17 10.92 -10.21
CA LEU A 139 5.71 11.24 -8.86
C LEU A 139 4.87 10.11 -8.24
N GLN A 140 4.18 9.29 -9.06
CA GLN A 140 3.48 8.09 -8.57
C GLN A 140 4.44 7.10 -7.90
N ALA A 141 5.70 7.02 -8.35
CA ALA A 141 6.71 6.15 -7.73
C ALA A 141 6.99 6.55 -6.28
N PHE A 142 7.12 7.84 -6.02
CA PHE A 142 7.46 8.36 -4.69
C PHE A 142 6.28 8.25 -3.73
N ILE A 143 5.08 8.60 -4.17
CA ILE A 143 3.87 8.43 -3.33
C ILE A 143 3.59 6.94 -3.10
N GLY A 144 3.76 6.11 -4.12
CA GLY A 144 3.64 4.65 -4.02
C GLY A 144 4.67 4.03 -3.07
N ALA A 145 5.91 4.51 -3.05
CA ALA A 145 6.92 4.08 -2.08
C ALA A 145 6.53 4.44 -0.64
N LEU A 146 6.00 5.65 -0.40
CA LEU A 146 5.45 6.03 0.90
C LEU A 146 4.23 5.16 1.28
N GLN A 147 3.37 4.86 0.32
CA GLN A 147 2.22 3.97 0.49
C GLN A 147 2.67 2.57 0.94
N LEU A 148 3.66 1.99 0.27
CA LEU A 148 4.24 0.69 0.63
C LEU A 148 4.90 0.74 2.01
N TYR A 149 5.63 1.80 2.31
CA TYR A 149 6.24 2.00 3.62
C TYR A 149 5.20 1.93 4.76
N TYR A 150 4.12 2.72 4.67
CA TYR A 150 3.07 2.70 5.69
C TYR A 150 2.34 1.36 5.75
N THR A 151 2.05 0.75 4.60
CA THR A 151 1.39 -0.56 4.53
C THR A 151 2.23 -1.65 5.18
N VAL A 152 3.54 -1.71 4.89
CA VAL A 152 4.45 -2.69 5.49
C VAL A 152 4.62 -2.46 7.00
N LYS A 153 4.72 -1.20 7.43
CA LYS A 153 4.80 -0.86 8.86
C LYS A 153 3.52 -1.28 9.61
N LEU A 154 2.35 -0.97 9.04
CA LEU A 154 1.05 -1.35 9.60
C LEU A 154 0.85 -2.87 9.62
N PHE A 155 1.27 -3.57 8.56
CA PHE A 155 1.26 -5.04 8.53
C PHE A 155 2.15 -5.65 9.63
N ARG A 156 3.33 -5.08 9.87
CA ARG A 156 4.23 -5.52 10.95
C ARG A 156 3.61 -5.27 12.33
N ASP A 157 2.98 -4.11 12.53
CA ASP A 157 2.30 -3.77 13.80
C ASP A 157 1.20 -4.79 14.16
N ILE A 158 0.40 -5.21 13.18
CA ILE A 158 -0.65 -6.23 13.36
C ILE A 158 -0.10 -7.60 13.76
N ASN A 159 1.06 -7.99 13.20
CA ASN A 159 1.67 -9.29 13.43
C ASN A 159 2.55 -9.33 14.69
N LEU A 160 3.15 -8.20 15.08
CA LEU A 160 3.99 -8.09 16.28
C LEU A 160 3.19 -7.90 17.56
N ALA A 161 1.91 -7.53 17.47
CA ALA A 161 0.98 -7.58 18.60
C ALA A 161 0.80 -9.04 19.06
N SER A 162 1.78 -9.50 19.84
CA SER A 162 1.81 -10.81 20.48
C SER A 162 0.54 -10.96 21.34
N PRO A 163 -0.01 -12.18 21.46
CA PRO A 163 -1.06 -12.42 22.44
C PRO A 163 -0.55 -11.93 23.82
N PRO A 164 -1.41 -11.35 24.66
CA PRO A 164 -1.02 -10.97 26.01
C PRO A 164 -0.33 -12.19 26.62
N LYS A 165 0.90 -12.03 27.14
CA LYS A 165 1.57 -13.07 27.91
C LYS A 165 0.55 -13.56 28.93
N SER A 166 -0.09 -14.68 28.65
CA SER A 166 -0.92 -15.34 29.64
C SER A 166 -0.01 -15.51 30.83
N ILE A 167 -0.55 -15.19 32.00
CA ILE A 167 0.08 -15.25 33.30
C ILE A 167 0.57 -16.69 33.52
N ILE A 168 1.72 -17.05 32.94
CA ILE A 168 2.53 -18.21 33.29
C ILE A 168 3.42 -17.70 34.43
N SER A 169 2.76 -17.32 35.51
CA SER A 169 3.36 -17.08 36.82
C SER A 169 2.32 -17.50 37.86
N PHE A 170 1.80 -18.71 37.72
CA PHE A 170 1.07 -19.35 38.80
C PHE A 170 1.79 -20.64 39.18
N ASN A 171 2.11 -20.71 40.47
CA ASN A 171 2.64 -21.85 41.21
C ASN A 171 4.08 -22.29 40.92
N ASN A 172 5.04 -21.60 41.54
CA ASN A 172 6.30 -22.22 41.97
C ASN A 172 6.77 -21.67 43.33
N ARG A 173 5.87 -21.51 44.31
CA ARG A 173 6.28 -21.10 45.67
C ARG A 173 5.41 -21.62 46.82
N HIS A 174 4.96 -22.87 46.72
CA HIS A 174 4.38 -23.63 47.85
C HIS A 174 5.14 -24.95 48.10
N GLN A 175 6.47 -24.89 48.11
CA GLN A 175 7.33 -26.03 48.50
C GLN A 175 8.45 -25.63 49.48
N GLU A 176 8.23 -24.64 50.35
CA GLU A 176 9.15 -24.32 51.46
C GLU A 176 8.40 -24.23 52.80
N THR A 177 7.70 -25.29 53.18
CA THR A 177 7.38 -25.60 54.57
C THR A 177 7.29 -27.11 54.65
N ASP A 178 8.29 -27.79 55.26
CA ASP A 178 8.14 -29.11 55.92
C ASP A 178 9.46 -29.82 56.31
N HIS A 179 10.62 -29.15 56.36
CA HIS A 179 11.83 -29.77 56.93
C HIS A 179 12.58 -28.85 57.90
N ALA A 180 12.02 -28.68 59.11
CA ALA A 180 12.75 -28.18 60.28
C ALA A 180 12.08 -28.64 61.57
N ALA A 181 12.02 -29.96 61.80
CA ALA A 181 11.78 -30.54 63.12
C ALA A 181 12.37 -31.95 63.14
N GLU A 182 13.62 -32.06 63.57
CA GLU A 182 14.21 -33.21 64.29
C GLU A 182 15.56 -32.81 64.90
#